data_AF-A0A372NM93-F1
#
_entry.id   AF-A0A372NM93-F1
#
_cell.length_a   1.000
_cell.length_b   1.000
_cell.length_c   1.000
_cell.angle_alpha   90.00
_cell.angle_beta   90.00
_cell.angle_gamma   90.00
#
_symmetry.space_group_name_H-M   'P 1'
#
loop_
_entity.id
_entity.type
_entity.pdbx_description
1 polymer ?
#
loop_
_entity_poly.entity_id
_entity_poly.type
_entity_poly.pdbx_seq_one_letter_code
_entity_poly.pdbx_strand_id
1 'polypeptide(L)' 'MDVDNPFFQFELMYADQIVICKVIMQTNGYEVLFDGRWMAAVAHTEDWNWVQASGVILPQKIIDEIGLRIESEYK' A
#
# COMPACT_ATOMS: atom_id res chain seq x y z
N MET A 1 24.29 2.82 1.20
CA MET A 1 23.66 1.71 0.47
C MET A 1 22.21 2.09 0.36
N ASP A 2 21.81 2.63 -0.79
CA ASP A 2 20.39 2.83 -1.09
C ASP A 2 19.76 1.45 -1.12
N VAL A 3 19.05 1.14 -0.04
CA VAL A 3 18.20 -0.04 -0.01
C VAL A 3 16.99 0.38 -0.82
N ASP A 4 17.04 0.14 -2.14
CA ASP A 4 15.88 0.31 -3.01
C ASP A 4 14.80 -0.63 -2.48
N ASN A 5 13.90 -0.07 -1.68
CA ASN A 5 12.77 -0.77 -1.14
C ASN A 5 11.94 -1.33 -2.31
N PRO A 6 11.61 -2.63 -2.33
CA PRO A 6 10.82 -3.18 -3.41
C PRO A 6 9.48 -2.44 -3.47
N PHE A 7 9.09 -2.10 -4.69
CA PHE A 7 7.84 -1.40 -4.93
C PHE A 7 7.02 -2.10 -5.99
N PHE A 8 5.70 -2.00 -5.85
CA PHE A 8 4.72 -2.52 -6.80
C PHE A 8 3.90 -1.36 -7.31
N GLN A 9 3.52 -1.39 -8.58
CA GLN A 9 2.68 -0.35 -9.17
C GLN A 9 1.57 -0.97 -9.99
N PHE A 10 0.34 -0.55 -9.74
CA PHE A 10 -0.83 -1.04 -10.44
C PHE A 10 -1.96 -0.02 -10.48
N GLU A 11 -2.86 -0.17 -11.43
CA GLU A 11 -4.08 0.64 -11.52
C GLU A 11 -5.10 0.19 -10.49
N LEU A 12 -5.69 1.14 -9.78
CA LEU A 12 -6.68 0.93 -8.74
C LEU A 12 -7.84 1.93 -8.94
N MET A 13 -9.07 1.49 -8.70
CA MET A 13 -10.22 2.38 -8.66
C MET A 13 -10.37 3.01 -7.27
N TYR A 14 -10.22 4.32 -7.17
CA TYR A 14 -10.37 5.10 -5.95
C TYR A 14 -11.30 6.29 -6.19
N ALA A 15 -12.38 6.40 -5.41
CA ALA A 15 -13.37 7.48 -5.55
C ALA A 15 -13.90 7.65 -6.99
N ASP A 16 -14.26 6.54 -7.65
CA ASP A 16 -14.73 6.48 -9.04
C ASP A 16 -13.72 6.96 -10.10
N GLN A 17 -12.44 7.05 -9.73
CA GLN A 17 -11.33 7.39 -10.63
C GLN A 17 -10.28 6.27 -10.64
N ILE A 18 -9.68 6.03 -11.80
CA ILE A 18 -8.52 5.14 -11.90
C ILE A 18 -7.29 5.95 -11.50
N VAL A 19 -6.60 5.50 -10.46
CA VAL A 19 -5.34 6.07 -9.98
C VAL A 19 -4.21 5.05 -10.13
N ILE A 20 -2.99 5.55 -10.35
CA ILE A 20 -1.79 4.72 -10.30
C ILE A 20 -1.40 4.54 -8.84
N CYS A 21 -1.69 3.36 -8.28
CA CYS A 21 -1.30 2.99 -6.94
C CYS A 21 0.12 2.42 -6.97
N LYS A 22 1.06 3.14 -6.35
CA LYS A 22 2.41 2.66 -6.07
C LYS A 22 2.51 2.31 -4.59
N VAL A 23 2.92 1.08 -4.32
CA VAL A 23 3.18 0.55 -2.99
C VAL A 23 4.68 0.43 -2.80
N ILE A 24 5.23 1.01 -1.75
CA ILE A 24 6.66 0.89 -1.42
C ILE A 24 6.76 0.06 -0.15
N MET A 25 7.38 -1.11 -0.23
CA MET A 25 7.55 -1.98 0.93
C MET A 25 8.52 -1.34 1.92
N GLN A 26 8.19 -1.43 3.19
CA GLN A 26 9.01 -0.99 4.31
C GLN A 26 9.28 -2.18 5.22
N THR A 27 10.25 -2.06 6.14
CA THR A 27 10.64 -3.17 7.04
C THR A 27 9.46 -3.77 7.82
N ASN A 28 8.51 -2.93 8.25
CA ASN A 28 7.37 -3.34 9.09
C ASN A 28 6.01 -2.99 8.45
N GLY A 29 5.96 -2.78 7.13
CA GLY A 29 4.80 -2.18 6.51
C GLY A 29 4.97 -1.89 5.04
N TYR A 30 4.13 -1.00 4.53
CA TYR A 30 4.27 -0.41 3.21
C TYR A 30 3.69 0.99 3.18
N GLU A 31 4.17 1.80 2.24
CA GLU A 31 3.62 3.11 1.95
C GLU A 31 2.81 3.07 0.66
N VAL A 32 1.72 3.82 0.62
CA VAL A 32 0.83 3.92 -0.52
C VAL A 32 0.93 5.31 -1.12
N LEU A 33 1.21 5.36 -2.41
CA LEU A 33 1.21 6.58 -3.21
C LEU A 33 0.18 6.45 -4.33
N PHE A 34 -0.69 7.45 -4.49
CA PHE A 34 -1.59 7.56 -5.64
C PHE A 34 -1.07 8.64 -6.58
N ASP A 35 -0.82 8.27 -7.84
CA ASP A 35 -0.26 9.14 -8.88
C ASP A 35 1.03 9.86 -8.41
N GLY A 36 1.86 9.16 -7.63
CA GLY A 36 3.09 9.69 -7.05
C GLY A 36 2.91 10.57 -5.82
N ARG A 37 1.68 10.79 -5.34
CA ARG A 37 1.41 11.50 -4.09
C ARG A 37 1.27 10.52 -2.94
N TRP A 38 2.03 10.73 -1.87
CA TRP A 38 1.91 9.94 -0.65
C TRP A 38 0.52 10.08 -0.03
N MET A 39 -0.12 8.93 0.24
CA MET A 39 -1.47 8.84 0.77
C MET A 39 -1.45 8.37 2.21
N ALA A 40 -0.84 7.22 2.46
CA ALA A 40 -0.86 6.59 3.78
C ALA A 40 0.34 5.66 3.97
N ALA A 41 0.74 5.46 5.21
CA ALA A 41 1.60 4.36 5.61
C ALA A 41 0.74 3.30 6.32
N VAL A 42 0.93 2.05 5.92
CA VAL A 42 0.26 0.89 6.50
C VAL A 42 1.32 0.05 7.21
N ALA A 43 1.08 -0.26 8.47
CA ALA A 43 1.93 -1.12 9.26
C ALA A 43 1.27 -2.48 9.44
N HIS A 44 2.11 -3.48 9.63
CA HIS A 44 1.67 -4.81 9.99
C HIS A 44 1.62 -4.92 11.52
N THR A 45 0.51 -5.39 12.08
CA THR A 45 0.40 -5.64 13.52
C THR A 45 0.98 -7.01 13.88
N GLU A 46 1.20 -7.27 15.17
CA GLU A 46 1.66 -8.58 15.67
C GLU A 46 0.68 -9.72 15.31
N ASP A 47 -0.62 -9.41 15.20
CA ASP A 47 -1.69 -10.34 14.78
C ASP A 47 -1.81 -10.58 13.27
N TRP A 48 -0.81 -10.17 12.49
CA TRP A 48 -0.82 -10.28 11.03
C TRP A 48 -1.92 -9.51 10.28
N ASN A 49 -2.35 -8.38 10.85
CA ASN A 49 -3.31 -7.49 10.21
C ASN A 49 -2.62 -6.24 9.68
N TRP A 50 -3.10 -5.77 8.52
CA TRP A 50 -2.68 -4.49 7.95
C TRP A 50 -3.49 -3.35 8.57
N VAL A 51 -2.83 -2.46 9.28
CA VAL A 51 -3.46 -1.31 9.93
C VAL A 51 -2.80 -0.04 9.45
N GLN A 52 -3.63 0.94 9.06
CA GLN A 52 -3.13 2.24 8.68
C GLN A 52 -2.45 2.93 9.88
N ALA A 53 -1.16 3.23 9.74
CA ALA A 53 -0.37 3.87 10.77
C ALA A 53 -0.42 5.40 10.67
N SER A 54 -0.50 5.96 9.46
CA SER A 54 -0.53 7.41 9.24
C SER A 54 -1.13 7.80 7.88
N GLY A 55 -1.40 9.09 7.69
CA GLY A 55 -1.83 9.68 6.43
C GLY A 55 -3.34 9.83 6.26
N VAL A 56 -3.79 9.93 5.01
CA VAL A 56 -5.21 10.03 4.62
C VAL A 56 -5.88 8.70 4.92
N ILE A 57 -7.02 8.73 5.63
CA ILE A 57 -7.78 7.51 5.94
C ILE A 57 -8.25 6.89 4.63
N LEU A 58 -7.64 5.77 4.26
CA LEU A 58 -8.05 4.98 3.12
C LEU A 58 -9.20 4.04 3.54
N PRO A 59 -10.21 3.84 2.69
CA PRO A 59 -11.25 2.86 2.95
C PRO A 59 -10.63 1.46 3.13
N GLN A 60 -11.10 0.69 4.12
CA GLN A 60 -10.56 -0.65 4.41
C GLN A 60 -10.50 -1.55 3.17
N LYS A 61 -11.53 -1.49 2.31
CA LYS A 61 -11.58 -2.22 1.04
C LYS A 61 -10.34 -1.96 0.15
N ILE A 62 -9.84 -0.73 0.13
CA ILE A 62 -8.64 -0.37 -0.64
C ILE A 62 -7.39 -0.98 -0.02
N ILE A 63 -7.28 -0.92 1.31
CA ILE A 63 -6.17 -1.53 2.07
C ILE A 63 -6.15 -3.04 1.82
N ASP A 64 -7.30 -3.70 1.88
CA ASP A 64 -7.44 -5.15 1.63
C ASP A 64 -7.06 -5.51 0.19
N GLU A 65 -7.51 -4.74 -0.80
CA GLU A 65 -7.16 -4.96 -2.21
C GLU A 65 -5.65 -4.79 -2.46
N ILE A 66 -5.03 -3.78 -1.85
CA ILE A 66 -3.58 -3.57 -1.90
C ILE A 66 -2.85 -4.76 -1.26
N GLY A 67 -3.26 -5.19 -0.07
CA GLY A 67 -2.69 -6.35 0.62
C GLY A 67 -2.73 -7.63 -0.22
N LEU A 68 -3.89 -7.95 -0.80
CA LEU A 68 -4.07 -9.13 -1.68
C LEU A 68 -3.17 -9.09 -2.92
N ARG A 69 -2.96 -7.91 -3.51
CA ARG A 69 -2.05 -7.76 -4.66
C ARG A 69 -0.61 -7.96 -4.25
N ILE A 70 -0.17 -7.38 -3.13
CA ILE A 70 1.17 -7.62 -2.58
C ILE A 70 1.38 -9.12 -2.35
N GLU A 71 0.46 -9.80 -1.67
CA GLU A 71 0.54 -11.24 -1.39
C GLU A 71 0.61 -12.10 -2.67
N SER A 72 -0.03 -11.65 -3.75
CA SER A 72 0.01 -12.35 -5.05
C SER A 72 1.36 -12.25 -5.75
N GLU A 73 2.15 -11.19 -5.49
CA GLU A 73 3.48 -11.00 -6.07
C GLU A 73 4.57 -11.86 -5.40
N TYR A 74 4.35 -12.29 -4.16
CA TYR A 74 5.27 -13.14 -3.39
C TYR A 74 4.99 -14.65 -3.50
N LYS A 75 4.21 -15.08 -4.50
CA LYS A 75 3.87 -16.48 -4.76
C LYS A 75 4.98 -17.31 -5.41
#